data_AF-A0A0A1Q1J9-F1
#
_entry.id   AF-A0A0A1Q1J9-F1
#
_cell.length_a   1.000
_cell.length_b   1.000
_cell.length_c   1.000
_cell.angle_alpha   90.00
_cell.angle_beta   90.00
_cell.angle_gamma   90.00
#
_symmetry.space_group_name_H-M   'P 1'
#
loop_
_entity.id
_entity.type
_entity.pdbx_description
1 polymer ?
#
loop_
_entity_poly.entity_id
_entity_poly.type
_entity_poly.pdbx_seq_one_letter_code
_entity_poly.pdbx_strand_id
1 'polypeptide(L)'
;MTVLGAAEFLGLFRRGAISAEGHVNDLLGRISENQELNVFTWFAPSQVLEAARAADARRARGEPLGRLAGLPLIVKDNINTVGFPTSAGTRALKAFHPSVNAPVWQRLADEGALLLGKANMHELAAGSTSSNPVFGVVRNPHARAHIPGGSSGGTAAAIAAGLAPAGLGTDTVGSVRAPSCFCGIAGLRPTTAETRAYSPEGVVPLTRLFDTIGPMAASVADLVPLHEVITGATVPSLAPAGLRIGLSMEPFWTDLDPQVERVVRAARDQLAAAGMRFVPLDLGDLVARATALHGKILGV
;
A
#
# COMPACT_ATOMS: atom_id res chain seq x y z
N MET A 1 -20.61 10.22 5.65
CA MET A 1 -19.78 9.57 6.68
C MET A 1 -18.32 9.62 6.24
N THR A 2 -17.39 9.93 7.13
CA THR A 2 -15.93 9.89 6.89
C THR A 2 -15.50 8.44 6.59
N VAL A 3 -14.48 8.25 5.75
CA VAL A 3 -13.94 6.92 5.45
C VAL A 3 -13.17 6.43 6.67
N LEU A 4 -13.51 5.23 7.17
CA LEU A 4 -12.78 4.64 8.31
C LEU A 4 -11.42 4.13 7.85
N GLY A 5 -10.38 4.53 8.58
CA GLY A 5 -9.05 3.92 8.45
C GLY A 5 -9.04 2.48 8.97
N ALA A 6 -8.03 1.70 8.59
CA ALA A 6 -7.89 0.32 9.02
C ALA A 6 -7.85 0.16 10.55
N ALA A 7 -7.09 1.01 11.25
CA ALA A 7 -6.97 0.93 12.71
C ALA A 7 -8.30 1.24 13.41
N GLU A 8 -9.01 2.26 12.92
CA GLU A 8 -10.31 2.67 13.45
C GLU A 8 -11.38 1.60 13.21
N PHE A 9 -11.48 1.07 11.98
CA PHE A 9 -12.40 -0.02 11.65
C PHE A 9 -12.19 -1.22 12.59
N LEU A 10 -10.95 -1.68 12.76
CA LEU A 10 -10.65 -2.82 13.63
C LEU A 10 -11.06 -2.58 15.08
N GLY A 11 -10.87 -1.36 15.59
CA GLY A 11 -11.29 -0.96 16.93
C GLY A 11 -12.82 -0.98 17.10
N LEU A 12 -13.56 -0.47 16.12
CA LEU A 12 -15.02 -0.43 16.13
C LEU A 12 -15.64 -1.83 15.95
N PHE A 13 -15.11 -2.62 15.01
CA PHE A 13 -15.61 -3.97 14.71
C PHE A 13 -15.45 -4.90 15.91
N ARG A 14 -14.27 -4.90 16.56
CA ARG A 14 -14.01 -5.76 17.74
C ARG A 14 -14.96 -5.47 18.91
N ARG A 15 -15.37 -4.21 19.10
CA ARG A 15 -16.33 -3.82 20.15
C ARG A 15 -17.79 -3.92 19.70
N GLY A 16 -18.04 -4.34 18.47
CA GLY A 16 -19.37 -4.49 17.90
C GLY A 16 -20.09 -3.17 17.58
N ALA A 17 -19.35 -2.06 17.48
CA ALA A 17 -19.91 -0.75 17.12
C ALA A 17 -20.20 -0.60 15.62
N ILE A 18 -19.59 -1.45 14.78
CA ILE A 18 -19.84 -1.55 13.34
C ILE A 18 -19.81 -3.02 12.91
N SER A 19 -20.53 -3.35 11.84
CA SER A 19 -20.46 -4.64 11.16
C SER A 19 -19.48 -4.60 9.99
N ALA A 20 -18.85 -5.74 9.67
CA ALA A 20 -18.02 -5.86 8.48
C ALA A 20 -18.87 -5.70 7.21
N GLU A 21 -20.07 -6.30 7.20
CA GLU A 21 -21.03 -6.17 6.10
C GLU A 21 -21.41 -4.70 5.84
N GLY A 22 -21.71 -3.93 6.89
CA GLY A 22 -22.07 -2.52 6.77
C GLY A 22 -20.92 -1.71 6.17
N HIS A 23 -19.71 -1.91 6.68
CA HIS A 23 -18.52 -1.23 6.15
C HIS A 23 -18.23 -1.60 4.69
N VAL A 24 -18.34 -2.89 4.32
CA VAL A 24 -18.16 -3.33 2.93
C VAL A 24 -19.23 -2.71 2.03
N ASN A 25 -20.50 -2.68 2.42
CA ASN A 25 -21.55 -2.03 1.64
C ASN A 25 -21.26 -0.53 1.41
N ASP A 26 -20.77 0.18 2.44
CA ASP A 26 -20.37 1.58 2.29
C ASP A 26 -19.24 1.75 1.27
N LEU A 27 -18.23 0.87 1.30
CA LEU A 27 -17.14 0.88 0.31
C LEU A 27 -17.66 0.55 -1.09
N LEU A 28 -18.55 -0.44 -1.24
CA LEU A 28 -19.15 -0.80 -2.52
C LEU A 28 -19.94 0.36 -3.13
N GLY A 29 -20.69 1.11 -2.32
CA GLY A 29 -21.37 2.33 -2.75
C GLY A 29 -20.39 3.36 -3.33
N ARG A 30 -19.31 3.66 -2.60
CA ARG A 30 -18.27 4.59 -3.07
C ARG A 30 -17.56 4.09 -4.33
N ILE A 31 -17.28 2.80 -4.43
CA ILE A 31 -16.65 2.18 -5.61
C ILE A 31 -17.54 2.37 -6.83
N SER A 32 -18.86 2.20 -6.66
CA SER A 32 -19.83 2.44 -7.73
C SER A 32 -19.86 3.89 -8.19
N GLU A 33 -19.69 4.84 -7.28
CA GLU A 33 -19.67 6.29 -7.58
C GLU A 33 -18.35 6.78 -8.18
N ASN A 34 -17.27 6.01 -8.06
CA ASN A 34 -15.90 6.40 -8.44
C ASN A 34 -15.27 5.43 -9.47
N GLN A 35 -16.09 4.80 -10.31
CA GLN A 35 -15.63 3.83 -11.32
C GLN A 35 -14.64 4.44 -12.32
N GLU A 36 -14.71 5.76 -12.56
CA GLU A 36 -13.82 6.47 -13.46
C GLU A 36 -12.35 6.47 -13.00
N LEU A 37 -12.09 6.20 -11.72
CA LEU A 37 -10.73 6.06 -11.19
C LEU A 37 -10.04 4.78 -11.67
N ASN A 38 -10.81 3.78 -12.10
CA ASN A 38 -10.33 2.53 -12.68
C ASN A 38 -9.29 1.79 -11.81
N VAL A 39 -9.58 1.67 -10.51
CA VAL A 39 -8.61 1.20 -9.49
C VAL A 39 -8.45 -0.33 -9.42
N PHE A 40 -9.32 -1.11 -10.06
CA PHE A 40 -9.31 -2.57 -10.02
C PHE A 40 -8.95 -3.19 -11.38
N THR A 41 -8.11 -4.24 -11.39
CA THR A 41 -8.04 -5.18 -12.53
C THR A 41 -9.09 -6.29 -12.40
N TRP A 42 -9.33 -6.76 -11.16
CA TRP A 42 -10.30 -7.80 -10.85
C TRP A 42 -11.07 -7.43 -9.60
N PHE A 43 -12.40 -7.55 -9.66
CA PHE A 43 -13.28 -7.15 -8.57
C PHE A 43 -14.51 -8.04 -8.55
N ALA A 44 -14.85 -8.60 -7.37
CA ALA A 44 -16.00 -9.45 -7.18
C ALA A 44 -16.77 -9.01 -5.90
N PRO A 45 -17.70 -8.03 -6.02
CA PRO A 45 -18.42 -7.47 -4.88
C PRO A 45 -19.13 -8.51 -4.00
N SER A 46 -19.70 -9.54 -4.62
CA SER A 46 -20.41 -10.61 -3.91
C SER A 46 -19.50 -11.42 -3.00
N GLN A 47 -18.26 -11.71 -3.43
CA GLN A 47 -17.31 -12.51 -2.66
C GLN A 47 -16.87 -11.77 -1.39
N VAL A 48 -16.52 -10.48 -1.49
CA VAL A 48 -16.11 -9.70 -0.31
C VAL A 48 -17.28 -9.48 0.65
N LEU A 49 -18.51 -9.31 0.13
CA LEU A 49 -19.71 -9.16 0.95
C LEU A 49 -20.06 -10.45 1.71
N GLU A 50 -19.94 -11.60 1.06
CA GLU A 50 -20.12 -12.91 1.71
C GLU A 50 -19.08 -13.12 2.81
N ALA A 51 -17.81 -12.81 2.53
CA ALA A 51 -16.73 -12.91 3.51
C ALA A 51 -16.95 -11.96 4.72
N ALA A 52 -17.50 -10.76 4.48
CA ALA A 52 -17.86 -9.82 5.52
C ALA A 52 -19.00 -10.35 6.42
N ARG A 53 -20.07 -10.89 5.83
CA ARG A 53 -21.15 -11.56 6.57
C ARG A 53 -20.64 -12.73 7.41
N ALA A 54 -19.71 -13.52 6.87
CA ALA A 54 -19.09 -14.60 7.61
C ALA A 54 -18.30 -14.08 8.82
N ALA A 55 -17.53 -12.98 8.66
CA ALA A 55 -16.81 -12.34 9.77
C ALA A 55 -17.76 -11.84 10.87
N ASP A 56 -18.88 -11.20 10.50
CA ASP A 56 -19.91 -10.78 11.45
C ASP A 56 -20.54 -11.96 12.19
N ALA A 57 -20.86 -13.05 11.48
CA ALA A 57 -21.46 -14.24 12.07
C ALA A 57 -20.51 -14.91 13.08
N ARG A 58 -19.20 -14.97 12.77
CA ARG A 58 -18.17 -15.48 13.70
C ARG A 58 -18.09 -14.62 14.96
N ARG A 59 -18.08 -13.29 14.81
CA ARG A 59 -18.09 -12.34 15.93
C ARG A 59 -19.34 -12.52 16.81
N ALA A 60 -20.52 -12.65 16.19
CA ALA A 60 -21.78 -12.83 16.91
C ALA A 60 -21.84 -14.14 17.71
N ARG A 61 -21.16 -15.20 17.25
CA ARG A 61 -21.02 -16.47 17.97
C ARG A 61 -19.94 -16.45 19.06
N GLY A 62 -19.21 -15.35 19.23
CA GLY A 62 -18.13 -15.26 20.21
C GLY A 62 -16.90 -16.10 19.85
N GLU A 63 -16.73 -16.46 18.57
CA GLU A 63 -15.54 -17.18 18.13
C GLU A 63 -14.29 -16.30 18.21
N PRO A 64 -13.09 -16.90 18.41
CA PRO A 64 -11.83 -16.18 18.28
C PRO A 64 -11.73 -15.49 16.92
N LEU A 65 -11.47 -14.19 16.96
CA LEU A 65 -11.26 -13.36 15.78
C LEU A 65 -9.77 -13.12 15.57
N GLY A 66 -9.32 -13.22 14.32
CA GLY A 66 -7.97 -12.80 13.94
C GLY A 66 -7.78 -11.29 14.08
N ARG A 67 -6.53 -10.86 14.07
CA ARG A 67 -6.10 -9.47 14.26
C ARG A 67 -6.64 -8.53 13.19
N LEU A 68 -6.98 -9.04 12.01
CA LEU A 68 -7.51 -8.26 10.88
C LEU A 68 -8.95 -8.65 10.51
N ALA A 69 -9.66 -9.34 11.41
CA ALA A 69 -10.99 -9.88 11.13
C ALA A 69 -11.93 -8.82 10.55
N GLY A 70 -12.47 -9.13 9.37
CA GLY A 70 -13.47 -8.30 8.70
C GLY A 70 -12.92 -7.09 7.92
N LEU A 71 -11.60 -6.82 7.97
CA LEU A 71 -11.01 -5.66 7.30
C LEU A 71 -10.84 -5.92 5.80
N PRO A 72 -11.54 -5.18 4.91
CA PRO A 72 -11.35 -5.32 3.47
C PRO A 72 -10.04 -4.67 3.01
N LEU A 73 -9.20 -5.42 2.30
CA LEU A 73 -7.91 -4.96 1.77
C LEU A 73 -7.87 -5.08 0.25
N ILE A 74 -7.36 -4.05 -0.42
CA ILE A 74 -7.06 -4.09 -1.85
C ILE A 74 -5.63 -4.59 -2.07
N VAL A 75 -5.41 -5.51 -3.01
CA VAL A 75 -4.10 -6.15 -3.22
C VAL A 75 -3.65 -5.96 -4.66
N LYS A 76 -2.46 -5.39 -4.88
CA LYS A 76 -1.93 -5.18 -6.24
C LYS A 76 -1.89 -6.47 -7.07
N ASP A 77 -2.22 -6.37 -8.36
CA ASP A 77 -2.44 -7.54 -9.22
C ASP A 77 -1.20 -8.34 -9.64
N ASN A 78 -0.01 -7.98 -9.15
CA ASN A 78 1.19 -8.81 -9.27
C ASN A 78 1.44 -9.66 -8.01
N ILE A 79 0.54 -9.65 -7.03
CA ILE A 79 0.61 -10.47 -5.81
C ILE A 79 -0.43 -11.59 -5.94
N ASN A 80 0.02 -12.84 -5.77
CA ASN A 80 -0.85 -14.01 -5.85
C ASN A 80 -1.89 -14.00 -4.72
N THR A 81 -3.14 -14.22 -5.12
CA THR A 81 -4.29 -14.35 -4.23
C THR A 81 -5.21 -15.42 -4.81
N VAL A 82 -5.44 -16.51 -4.09
CA VAL A 82 -6.43 -17.54 -4.44
C VAL A 82 -7.81 -16.89 -4.50
N GLY A 83 -8.61 -17.28 -5.48
CA GLY A 83 -9.94 -16.72 -5.75
C GLY A 83 -9.97 -15.61 -6.80
N PHE A 84 -8.82 -15.02 -7.13
CA PHE A 84 -8.70 -14.04 -8.22
C PHE A 84 -7.53 -14.36 -9.16
N PRO A 85 -7.60 -13.96 -10.44
CA PRO A 85 -6.44 -14.00 -11.31
C PRO A 85 -5.30 -13.12 -10.78
N THR A 86 -4.08 -13.42 -11.22
CA THR A 86 -2.91 -12.56 -11.01
C THR A 86 -2.29 -12.25 -12.35
N SER A 87 -2.67 -11.11 -12.94
CA SER A 87 -2.26 -10.77 -14.29
C SER A 87 -1.01 -9.89 -14.36
N ALA A 88 -0.56 -9.35 -13.22
CA ALA A 88 0.48 -8.31 -13.18
C ALA A 88 0.21 -7.13 -14.15
N GLY A 89 -1.06 -6.86 -14.45
CA GLY A 89 -1.46 -5.85 -15.42
C GLY A 89 -1.09 -6.17 -16.87
N THR A 90 -0.69 -7.39 -17.21
CA THR A 90 -0.34 -7.79 -18.58
C THR A 90 -1.35 -8.75 -19.21
N ARG A 91 -1.46 -8.70 -20.54
CA ARG A 91 -2.30 -9.62 -21.31
C ARG A 91 -1.79 -11.06 -21.21
N ALA A 92 -0.48 -11.25 -21.11
CA ALA A 92 0.15 -12.58 -21.10
C ALA A 92 -0.27 -13.43 -19.89
N LEU A 93 -0.58 -12.80 -18.76
CA LEU A 93 -0.95 -13.47 -17.51
C LEU A 93 -2.43 -13.30 -17.17
N LYS A 94 -3.25 -12.73 -18.05
CA LYS A 94 -4.66 -12.43 -17.77
C LYS A 94 -5.48 -13.67 -17.37
N ALA A 95 -5.11 -14.85 -17.86
CA ALA A 95 -5.76 -16.12 -17.54
C ALA A 95 -5.10 -16.88 -16.36
N PHE A 96 -4.01 -16.37 -15.79
CA PHE A 96 -3.29 -17.06 -14.72
C PHE A 96 -4.06 -16.96 -13.40
N HIS A 97 -4.41 -18.13 -12.86
CA HIS A 97 -5.06 -18.29 -11.56
C HIS A 97 -4.09 -19.01 -10.61
N PRO A 98 -3.58 -18.33 -9.57
CA PRO A 98 -2.68 -18.97 -8.63
C PRO A 98 -3.42 -20.02 -7.79
N SER A 99 -2.79 -21.18 -7.58
CA SER A 99 -3.29 -22.23 -6.67
C SER A 99 -2.95 -21.97 -5.20
N VAL A 100 -2.02 -21.05 -4.94
CA VAL A 100 -1.55 -20.69 -3.60
C VAL A 100 -1.44 -19.17 -3.46
N ASN A 101 -1.76 -18.66 -2.27
CA ASN A 101 -1.56 -17.26 -1.93
C ASN A 101 -0.07 -16.92 -1.85
N ALA A 102 0.29 -15.67 -2.14
CA ALA A 102 1.58 -15.15 -1.72
C ALA A 102 1.67 -15.18 -0.18
N PRO A 103 2.80 -15.58 0.45
CA PRO A 103 2.89 -15.70 1.90
C PRO A 103 2.54 -14.42 2.67
N VAL A 104 2.85 -13.26 2.09
CA VAL A 104 2.48 -11.95 2.67
C VAL A 104 0.96 -11.76 2.73
N TRP A 105 0.22 -12.19 1.70
CA TRP A 105 -1.24 -12.13 1.70
C TRP A 105 -1.82 -13.22 2.59
N GLN A 106 -1.27 -14.44 2.56
CA GLN A 106 -1.72 -15.55 3.40
C GLN A 106 -1.73 -15.16 4.88
N ARG A 107 -0.67 -14.51 5.39
CA ARG A 107 -0.62 -14.02 6.78
C ARG A 107 -1.77 -13.06 7.13
N LEU A 108 -2.13 -12.16 6.22
CA LEU A 108 -3.23 -11.23 6.44
C LEU A 108 -4.59 -11.95 6.40
N ALA A 109 -4.76 -12.87 5.44
CA ALA A 109 -5.97 -13.66 5.29
C ALA A 109 -6.20 -14.61 6.48
N ASP A 110 -5.14 -15.23 7.02
CA ASP A 110 -5.19 -16.08 8.22
C ASP A 110 -5.67 -15.30 9.45
N GLU A 111 -5.32 -14.01 9.52
CA GLU A 111 -5.79 -13.09 10.56
C GLU A 111 -7.16 -12.48 10.24
N GLY A 112 -7.86 -12.97 9.22
CA GLY A 112 -9.25 -12.64 8.91
C GLY A 112 -9.45 -11.39 8.04
N ALA A 113 -8.40 -10.89 7.37
CA ALA A 113 -8.55 -9.85 6.36
C ALA A 113 -9.37 -10.36 5.17
N LEU A 114 -10.17 -9.48 4.57
CA LEU A 114 -11.02 -9.80 3.42
C LEU A 114 -10.36 -9.27 2.14
N LEU A 115 -10.37 -10.04 1.06
CA LEU A 115 -9.86 -9.58 -0.23
C LEU A 115 -10.92 -8.73 -0.93
N LEU A 116 -10.72 -7.42 -0.99
CA LEU A 116 -11.63 -6.50 -1.67
C LEU A 116 -11.58 -6.68 -3.20
N GLY A 117 -10.38 -6.88 -3.73
CA GLY A 117 -10.13 -7.04 -5.16
C GLY A 117 -8.65 -6.86 -5.51
N LYS A 118 -8.34 -7.04 -6.79
CA LYS A 118 -7.00 -6.87 -7.35
C LYS A 118 -6.82 -5.46 -7.89
N ALA A 119 -5.82 -4.75 -7.39
CA ALA A 119 -5.58 -3.36 -7.75
C ALA A 119 -4.93 -3.24 -9.13
N ASN A 120 -5.42 -2.30 -9.93
CA ASN A 120 -4.81 -1.92 -11.21
C ASN A 120 -3.40 -1.34 -11.00
N MET A 121 -2.54 -1.55 -11.97
CA MET A 121 -1.11 -1.28 -11.86
C MET A 121 -0.49 -0.99 -13.21
N HIS A 122 0.70 -0.40 -13.21
CA HIS A 122 1.49 -0.35 -14.43
C HIS A 122 1.90 -1.78 -14.83
N GLU A 123 1.83 -2.09 -16.13
CA GLU A 123 2.09 -3.44 -16.66
C GLU A 123 3.45 -3.97 -16.17
N LEU A 124 3.45 -5.20 -15.64
CA LEU A 124 4.62 -5.90 -15.08
C LEU A 124 5.38 -5.11 -14.00
N ALA A 125 4.70 -4.16 -13.35
CA ALA A 125 5.27 -3.22 -12.41
C ALA A 125 6.32 -2.26 -13.01
N ALA A 126 6.49 -2.25 -14.34
CA ALA A 126 7.55 -1.59 -15.09
C ALA A 126 7.16 -0.18 -15.56
N GLY A 127 6.81 0.69 -14.62
CA GLY A 127 6.55 2.10 -14.90
C GLY A 127 5.93 2.87 -13.74
N SER A 128 5.91 4.20 -13.86
CA SER A 128 5.64 5.13 -12.75
C SER A 128 4.30 5.87 -12.86
N THR A 129 3.45 5.52 -13.83
CA THR A 129 2.20 6.25 -14.09
C THR A 129 0.93 5.47 -13.76
N SER A 130 1.01 4.14 -13.71
CA SER A 130 -0.17 3.25 -13.73
C SER A 130 -1.13 3.48 -14.90
N SER A 131 -0.63 4.01 -16.03
CA SER A 131 -1.27 3.89 -17.33
C SER A 131 -1.06 2.46 -17.85
N ASN A 132 -2.13 1.69 -17.98
CA ASN A 132 -2.04 0.29 -18.39
C ASN A 132 -2.76 0.07 -19.74
N PRO A 133 -2.10 -0.48 -20.78
CA PRO A 133 -2.72 -0.70 -22.08
C PRO A 133 -3.75 -1.85 -22.11
N VAL A 134 -3.74 -2.72 -21.10
CA VAL A 134 -4.60 -3.91 -21.01
C VAL A 134 -5.84 -3.63 -20.15
N PHE A 135 -5.67 -2.93 -19.03
CA PHE A 135 -6.71 -2.66 -18.03
C PHE A 135 -7.13 -1.18 -17.96
N GLY A 136 -6.55 -0.32 -18.79
CA GLY A 136 -6.84 1.11 -18.83
C GLY A 136 -6.05 1.92 -17.79
N VAL A 137 -6.15 3.24 -17.90
CA VAL A 137 -5.42 4.20 -17.05
C VAL A 137 -6.08 4.29 -15.69
N VAL A 138 -5.28 4.27 -14.61
CA VAL A 138 -5.73 4.65 -13.27
C VAL A 138 -5.65 6.18 -13.15
N ARG A 139 -6.68 6.81 -12.58
CA ARG A 139 -6.71 8.28 -12.39
C ARG A 139 -6.39 8.67 -10.95
N ASN A 140 -5.75 9.82 -10.77
CA ASN A 140 -5.54 10.40 -9.45
C ASN A 140 -6.86 10.97 -8.88
N PRO A 141 -7.29 10.59 -7.67
CA PRO A 141 -8.53 11.10 -7.09
C PRO A 141 -8.50 12.58 -6.75
N HIS A 142 -7.33 13.16 -6.49
CA HIS A 142 -7.19 14.60 -6.22
C HIS A 142 -7.25 15.45 -7.49
N ALA A 143 -6.92 14.86 -8.64
CA ALA A 143 -7.00 15.51 -9.94
C ALA A 143 -7.13 14.47 -11.06
N ARG A 144 -8.36 14.20 -11.51
CA ARG A 144 -8.70 13.08 -12.44
C ARG A 144 -7.94 13.10 -13.79
N ALA A 145 -7.38 14.22 -14.21
CA ALA A 145 -6.55 14.34 -15.41
C ALA A 145 -5.09 13.91 -15.20
N HIS A 146 -4.66 13.64 -13.96
CA HIS A 146 -3.29 13.33 -13.59
C HIS A 146 -3.12 11.86 -13.22
N ILE A 147 -1.85 11.43 -13.25
CA ILE A 147 -1.45 10.09 -12.83
C ILE A 147 -1.49 9.96 -11.30
N PRO A 148 -1.84 8.80 -10.76
CA PRO A 148 -1.72 8.49 -9.33
C PRO A 148 -0.29 8.09 -8.94
N GLY A 149 0.69 8.23 -9.84
CA GLY A 149 1.99 7.58 -9.72
C GLY A 149 1.90 6.08 -10.04
N GLY A 150 2.97 5.34 -9.78
CA GLY A 150 3.04 3.93 -10.14
C GLY A 150 4.31 3.24 -9.64
N SER A 151 4.39 1.91 -9.73
CA SER A 151 3.42 1.04 -10.41
C SER A 151 2.21 0.61 -9.58
N SER A 152 2.14 0.94 -8.28
CA SER A 152 1.01 0.58 -7.40
C SER A 152 -0.11 1.64 -7.36
N GLY A 153 -0.34 2.33 -8.48
CA GLY A 153 -1.28 3.46 -8.56
C GLY A 153 -2.74 3.10 -8.26
N GLY A 154 -3.22 1.91 -8.62
CA GLY A 154 -4.58 1.47 -8.28
C GLY A 154 -4.79 1.33 -6.77
N THR A 155 -3.82 0.74 -6.07
CA THR A 155 -3.83 0.65 -4.59
C THR A 155 -3.87 2.05 -3.98
N ALA A 156 -3.01 2.97 -4.45
CA ALA A 156 -2.95 4.33 -3.90
C ALA A 156 -4.22 5.14 -4.16
N ALA A 157 -4.73 5.11 -5.39
CA ALA A 157 -5.95 5.81 -5.78
C ALA A 157 -7.17 5.28 -5.02
N ALA A 158 -7.28 3.95 -4.84
CA ALA A 158 -8.36 3.36 -4.05
C ALA A 158 -8.37 3.86 -2.60
N ILE A 159 -7.20 3.90 -1.95
CA ILE A 159 -7.10 4.35 -0.56
C ILE A 159 -7.38 5.86 -0.45
N ALA A 160 -6.78 6.68 -1.33
CA ALA A 160 -6.96 8.12 -1.30
C ALA A 160 -8.40 8.57 -1.61
N ALA A 161 -9.13 7.84 -2.44
CA ALA A 161 -10.55 8.05 -2.68
C ALA A 161 -11.47 7.42 -1.61
N GLY A 162 -10.90 6.71 -0.64
CA GLY A 162 -11.66 6.04 0.42
C GLY A 162 -12.49 4.86 -0.05
N LEU A 163 -12.01 4.18 -1.10
CA LEU A 163 -12.58 2.96 -1.67
C LEU A 163 -12.04 1.69 -1.00
N ALA A 164 -10.91 1.82 -0.29
CA ALA A 164 -10.31 0.77 0.52
C ALA A 164 -9.63 1.40 1.75
N PRO A 165 -9.73 0.81 2.95
CA PRO A 165 -9.09 1.34 4.15
C PRO A 165 -7.57 1.20 4.13
N ALA A 166 -7.06 0.12 3.51
CA ALA A 166 -5.65 -0.18 3.34
C ALA A 166 -5.46 -1.22 2.22
N GLY A 167 -4.20 -1.48 1.87
CA GLY A 167 -3.88 -2.47 0.85
C GLY A 167 -2.40 -2.81 0.76
N LEU A 168 -2.07 -3.65 -0.23
CA LEU A 168 -0.71 -4.03 -0.57
C LEU A 168 -0.33 -3.50 -1.95
N GLY A 169 0.87 -2.91 -2.04
CA GLY A 169 1.58 -2.63 -3.28
C GLY A 169 2.91 -3.36 -3.35
N THR A 170 3.65 -3.14 -4.43
CA THR A 170 5.05 -3.58 -4.54
C THR A 170 5.94 -2.40 -4.91
N ASP A 171 7.13 -2.36 -4.34
CA ASP A 171 8.13 -1.32 -4.52
C ASP A 171 9.43 -1.95 -5.04
N THR A 172 9.86 -1.53 -6.22
CA THR A 172 11.17 -1.88 -6.76
C THR A 172 12.11 -0.69 -6.63
N VAL A 173 11.70 0.45 -7.20
CA VAL A 173 12.44 1.72 -7.19
C VAL A 173 11.55 2.91 -6.81
N GLY A 174 10.53 2.68 -6.00
CA GLY A 174 9.56 3.71 -5.60
C GLY A 174 8.10 3.32 -5.81
N SER A 175 7.80 2.12 -6.31
CA SER A 175 6.45 1.75 -6.74
C SER A 175 5.40 1.64 -5.62
N VAL A 176 5.76 1.79 -4.34
CA VAL A 176 4.83 2.07 -3.23
C VAL A 176 4.92 3.54 -2.81
N ARG A 177 6.13 4.05 -2.61
CA ARG A 177 6.36 5.40 -2.06
C ARG A 177 5.92 6.52 -3.02
N ALA A 178 6.23 6.41 -4.31
CA ALA A 178 5.86 7.38 -5.32
C ALA A 178 4.33 7.52 -5.49
N PRO A 179 3.54 6.44 -5.69
CA PRO A 179 2.09 6.60 -5.76
C PRO A 179 1.49 7.02 -4.41
N SER A 180 2.10 6.65 -3.28
CA SER A 180 1.67 7.18 -1.97
C SER A 180 1.83 8.69 -1.86
N CYS A 181 2.96 9.23 -2.34
CA CYS A 181 3.22 10.67 -2.43
C CYS A 181 2.20 11.38 -3.34
N PHE A 182 1.96 10.84 -4.55
CA PHE A 182 1.06 11.43 -5.53
C PHE A 182 -0.41 11.42 -5.10
N CYS A 183 -0.81 10.43 -4.31
CA CYS A 183 -2.16 10.29 -3.79
C CYS A 183 -2.33 10.79 -2.34
N GLY A 184 -1.28 11.33 -1.71
CA GLY A 184 -1.37 11.88 -0.35
C GLY A 184 -1.71 10.84 0.73
N ILE A 185 -1.13 9.64 0.65
CA ILE A 185 -1.35 8.54 1.61
C ILE A 185 -0.03 8.05 2.20
N ALA A 186 -0.10 7.17 3.20
CA ALA A 186 1.08 6.51 3.76
C ALA A 186 1.40 5.22 2.99
N GLY A 187 2.69 5.01 2.73
CA GLY A 187 3.21 3.77 2.13
C GLY A 187 4.57 3.42 2.69
N LEU A 188 4.74 2.16 3.07
CA LEU A 188 5.99 1.65 3.64
C LEU A 188 6.70 0.77 2.60
N ARG A 189 7.98 1.08 2.34
CA ARG A 189 8.91 0.16 1.67
C ARG A 189 9.74 -0.57 2.73
N PRO A 190 9.47 -1.86 3.02
CA PRO A 190 10.19 -2.61 4.03
C PRO A 190 11.62 -2.99 3.60
N THR A 191 12.40 -3.48 4.57
CA THR A 191 13.75 -4.02 4.38
C THR A 191 13.76 -5.20 3.40
N THR A 192 14.73 -5.23 2.48
CA THR A 192 14.87 -6.25 1.42
C THR A 192 16.02 -7.25 1.65
N ALA A 193 16.67 -7.19 2.82
CA ALA A 193 17.76 -8.09 3.19
C ALA A 193 17.33 -9.56 3.28
N GLU A 194 18.27 -10.48 3.45
CA GLU A 194 17.98 -11.92 3.61
C GLU A 194 17.01 -12.20 4.76
N THR A 195 17.08 -11.40 5.83
CA THR A 195 16.18 -11.47 7.00
C THR A 195 14.87 -10.70 6.81
N ARG A 196 14.47 -10.40 5.57
CA ARG A 196 13.23 -9.65 5.30
C ARG A 196 12.01 -10.38 5.85
N ALA A 197 11.15 -9.64 6.52
CA ALA A 197 9.86 -10.16 6.98
C ALA A 197 8.83 -10.30 5.85
N TYR A 198 8.96 -9.47 4.80
CA TYR A 198 8.06 -9.47 3.64
C TYR A 198 8.60 -10.43 2.58
N SER A 199 8.06 -11.65 2.55
CA SER A 199 8.45 -12.64 1.53
C SER A 199 7.95 -12.23 0.13
N PRO A 200 8.82 -12.19 -0.91
CA PRO A 200 8.48 -11.92 -2.30
C PRO A 200 7.94 -13.16 -3.04
N GLU A 201 7.83 -14.30 -2.38
CA GLU A 201 7.24 -15.49 -2.99
C GLU A 201 5.79 -15.25 -3.39
N GLY A 202 5.38 -15.82 -4.52
CA GLY A 202 4.05 -15.59 -5.09
C GLY A 202 3.83 -14.16 -5.61
N VAL A 203 4.88 -13.38 -5.84
CA VAL A 203 4.82 -12.09 -6.52
C VAL A 203 5.44 -12.20 -7.91
N VAL A 204 4.75 -11.71 -8.95
CA VAL A 204 5.31 -11.59 -10.29
C VAL A 204 6.42 -10.53 -10.24
N PRO A 205 7.69 -10.91 -10.45
CA PRO A 205 8.82 -10.03 -10.18
C PRO A 205 9.05 -9.03 -11.33
N LEU A 206 9.55 -7.85 -10.99
CA LEU A 206 10.27 -6.97 -11.91
C LEU A 206 11.78 -7.22 -11.79
N THR A 207 12.31 -7.24 -10.57
CA THR A 207 13.67 -7.68 -10.26
C THR A 207 13.78 -8.22 -8.85
N ARG A 208 14.30 -9.44 -8.73
CA ARG A 208 14.46 -10.13 -7.44
C ARG A 208 15.40 -9.41 -6.46
N LEU A 209 16.24 -8.50 -6.95
CA LEU A 209 17.20 -7.77 -6.12
C LEU A 209 16.55 -6.64 -5.32
N PHE A 210 15.55 -5.96 -5.89
CA PHE A 210 14.99 -4.74 -5.30
C PHE A 210 13.50 -4.83 -4.97
N ASP A 211 12.81 -5.85 -5.47
CA ASP A 211 11.38 -6.03 -5.23
C ASP A 211 11.10 -6.29 -3.75
N THR A 212 10.13 -5.54 -3.22
CA THR A 212 9.48 -5.84 -1.94
C THR A 212 8.01 -5.52 -2.02
N ILE A 213 7.22 -6.21 -1.21
CA ILE A 213 5.83 -5.84 -0.94
C ILE A 213 5.83 -4.74 0.12
N GLY A 214 4.90 -3.81 0.03
CA GLY A 214 4.73 -2.73 0.98
C GLY A 214 3.26 -2.47 1.32
N PRO A 215 2.90 -2.33 2.61
CA PRO A 215 1.56 -1.92 2.99
C PRO A 215 1.34 -0.45 2.65
N MET A 216 0.11 -0.11 2.30
CA MET A 216 -0.36 1.22 1.94
C MET A 216 -1.66 1.51 2.68
N ALA A 217 -1.83 2.72 3.22
CA ALA A 217 -3.04 3.12 3.95
C ALA A 217 -3.14 4.65 4.07
N ALA A 218 -4.30 5.16 4.50
CA ALA A 218 -4.53 6.61 4.61
C ALA A 218 -3.58 7.30 5.61
N SER A 219 -3.14 6.59 6.64
CA SER A 219 -2.22 7.10 7.65
C SER A 219 -1.16 6.08 8.08
N VAL A 220 -0.11 6.53 8.77
CA VAL A 220 0.89 5.63 9.36
C VAL A 220 0.27 4.69 10.39
N ALA A 221 -0.70 5.17 11.17
CA ALA A 221 -1.41 4.36 12.16
C ALA A 221 -2.15 3.18 11.52
N ASP A 222 -2.67 3.38 10.30
CA ASP A 222 -3.38 2.34 9.54
C ASP A 222 -2.44 1.30 8.90
N LEU A 223 -1.15 1.61 8.78
CA LEU A 223 -0.14 0.63 8.34
C LEU A 223 0.23 -0.37 9.44
N VAL A 224 0.16 0.05 10.70
CA VAL A 224 0.65 -0.72 11.85
C VAL A 224 -0.01 -2.11 11.93
N PRO A 225 -1.35 -2.27 11.88
CA PRO A 225 -1.96 -3.59 12.00
C PRO A 225 -1.49 -4.57 10.92
N LEU A 226 -1.34 -4.10 9.67
CA LEU A 226 -0.85 -4.92 8.56
C LEU A 226 0.63 -5.29 8.78
N HIS A 227 1.45 -4.31 9.16
CA HIS A 227 2.87 -4.52 9.42
C HIS A 227 3.10 -5.56 10.51
N GLU A 228 2.46 -5.40 11.67
CA GLU A 228 2.65 -6.30 12.80
C GLU A 228 2.13 -7.72 12.55
N VAL A 229 1.13 -7.90 11.67
CA VAL A 229 0.69 -9.24 11.25
C VAL A 229 1.70 -9.87 10.32
N ILE A 230 2.22 -9.11 9.36
CA ILE A 230 3.21 -9.63 8.40
C ILE A 230 4.51 -9.99 9.13
N THR A 231 5.00 -9.12 10.00
CA THR A 231 6.27 -9.32 10.71
C THR A 231 6.15 -10.22 11.94
N GLY A 232 4.96 -10.31 12.54
CA GLY A 232 4.77 -10.94 13.85
C GLY A 232 5.36 -10.12 15.01
N ALA A 233 5.80 -8.88 14.77
CA ALA A 233 6.45 -8.01 15.75
C ALA A 233 5.63 -6.75 15.99
N THR A 234 5.50 -6.35 17.26
CA THR A 234 4.85 -5.10 17.66
C THR A 234 5.68 -3.90 17.26
N VAL A 235 5.05 -2.87 16.72
CA VAL A 235 5.71 -1.59 16.42
C VAL A 235 5.92 -0.85 17.74
N PRO A 236 7.17 -0.52 18.13
CA PRO A 236 7.41 0.20 19.37
C PRO A 236 6.86 1.63 19.28
N SER A 237 6.25 2.09 20.37
CA SER A 237 5.96 3.52 20.53
C SER A 237 7.26 4.25 20.87
N LEU A 238 7.58 5.29 20.08
CA LEU A 238 8.77 6.10 20.28
C LEU A 238 8.35 7.52 20.65
N ALA A 239 8.93 8.06 21.74
CA ALA A 239 8.79 9.46 22.06
C ALA A 239 9.57 10.30 21.02
N PRO A 240 8.95 11.33 20.41
CA PRO A 240 9.63 12.18 19.43
C PRO A 240 10.89 12.87 19.97
N ALA A 241 10.84 13.29 21.24
CA ALA A 241 11.90 14.04 21.88
C ALA A 241 13.22 13.26 21.90
N GLY A 242 14.26 13.86 21.33
CA GLY A 242 15.61 13.30 21.33
C GLY A 242 15.94 12.37 20.15
N LEU A 243 14.95 11.98 19.33
CA LEU A 243 15.18 11.26 18.08
C LEU A 243 16.06 12.08 17.14
N ARG A 244 17.00 11.42 16.47
CA ARG A 244 17.94 12.02 15.53
C ARG A 244 17.54 11.65 14.11
N ILE A 245 17.26 12.65 13.29
CA ILE A 245 16.95 12.47 11.86
C ILE A 245 18.16 12.92 11.05
N GLY A 246 18.77 11.99 10.33
CA GLY A 246 19.80 12.30 9.35
C GLY A 246 19.20 12.97 8.12
N LEU A 247 19.73 14.13 7.71
CA LEU A 247 19.26 14.86 6.53
C LEU A 247 20.43 15.14 5.59
N SER A 248 20.37 14.56 4.39
CA SER A 248 21.29 14.87 3.28
C SER A 248 20.66 15.93 2.41
N MET A 249 21.28 17.13 2.39
CA MET A 249 20.81 18.23 1.56
C MET A 249 21.21 18.00 0.10
N GLU A 250 22.48 17.71 -0.17
CA GLU A 250 22.92 17.33 -1.51
C GLU A 250 22.95 15.80 -1.67
N PRO A 251 22.71 15.25 -2.88
CA PRO A 251 22.21 15.93 -4.08
C PRO A 251 20.67 16.09 -4.12
N PHE A 252 19.95 15.69 -3.07
CA PHE A 252 18.49 15.50 -3.11
C PHE A 252 17.66 16.78 -3.08
N TRP A 253 18.28 17.93 -2.82
CA TRP A 253 17.63 19.24 -2.77
C TRP A 253 17.96 20.14 -3.97
N THR A 254 18.85 19.69 -4.86
CA THR A 254 19.10 20.35 -6.15
C THR A 254 17.91 20.14 -7.09
N ASP A 255 17.49 21.20 -7.78
CA ASP A 255 16.39 21.21 -8.77
C ASP A 255 15.01 20.73 -8.27
N LEU A 256 14.73 20.88 -6.97
CA LEU A 256 13.38 20.63 -6.44
C LEU A 256 12.40 21.70 -6.90
N ASP A 257 11.16 21.28 -7.16
CA ASP A 257 10.06 22.23 -7.36
C ASP A 257 9.90 23.12 -6.10
N PRO A 258 9.79 24.46 -6.24
CA PRO A 258 9.72 25.37 -5.10
C PRO A 258 8.56 25.08 -4.15
N GLN A 259 7.44 24.54 -4.64
CA GLN A 259 6.31 24.17 -3.80
C GLN A 259 6.62 22.93 -2.97
N VAL A 260 7.29 21.94 -3.56
CA VAL A 260 7.76 20.73 -2.86
C VAL A 260 8.78 21.10 -1.78
N GLU A 261 9.76 21.93 -2.13
CA GLU A 261 10.76 22.40 -1.17
C GLU A 261 10.10 23.07 0.04
N ARG A 262 9.15 23.98 -0.20
CA ARG A 262 8.42 24.68 0.85
C ARG A 262 7.69 23.72 1.80
N VAL A 263 6.97 22.72 1.29
CA VAL A 263 6.21 21.78 2.15
C VAL A 263 7.14 20.85 2.93
N VAL A 264 8.25 20.40 2.34
CA VAL A 264 9.22 19.55 3.03
C VAL A 264 9.91 20.34 4.15
N ARG A 265 10.28 21.61 3.91
CA ARG A 265 10.83 22.49 4.94
C ARG A 265 9.84 22.72 6.08
N ALA A 266 8.56 22.96 5.78
CA ALA A 266 7.53 23.11 6.80
C ALA A 266 7.36 21.83 7.66
N ALA A 267 7.35 20.65 7.02
CA ALA A 267 7.28 19.37 7.74
C ALA A 267 8.51 19.16 8.65
N ARG A 268 9.71 19.50 8.17
CA ARG A 268 10.93 19.48 8.98
C ARG A 268 10.79 20.37 10.22
N ASP A 269 10.29 21.59 10.05
CA ASP A 269 10.16 22.55 11.15
C ASP A 269 9.12 22.07 12.19
N GLN A 270 8.03 21.42 11.75
CA GLN A 270 7.07 20.78 12.65
C GLN A 270 7.69 19.63 13.45
N LEU A 271 8.51 18.78 12.82
CA LEU A 271 9.23 17.70 13.50
C LEU A 271 10.26 18.24 14.51
N ALA A 272 10.95 19.34 14.16
CA ALA A 272 11.88 20.02 15.06
C ALA A 272 11.15 20.61 16.28
N ALA A 273 9.99 21.26 16.07
CA ALA A 273 9.15 21.76 17.15
C ALA A 273 8.61 20.65 18.06
N ALA A 274 8.45 19.43 17.54
CA ALA A 274 8.10 18.24 18.32
C ALA A 274 9.30 17.63 19.10
N GLY A 275 10.48 18.24 19.06
CA GLY A 275 11.66 17.83 19.83
C GLY A 275 12.61 16.87 19.12
N MET A 276 12.40 16.60 17.82
CA MET A 276 13.35 15.83 17.00
C MET A 276 14.55 16.70 16.60
N ARG A 277 15.72 16.08 16.47
CA ARG A 277 16.97 16.77 16.11
C ARG A 277 17.44 16.36 14.71
N PHE A 278 17.62 17.33 13.84
CA PHE A 278 18.18 17.10 12.50
C PHE A 278 19.70 17.10 12.55
N VAL A 279 20.31 16.07 11.97
CA VAL A 279 21.76 15.89 11.88
C VAL A 279 22.11 15.91 10.39
N PRO A 280 22.96 16.86 9.94
CA PRO A 280 23.47 16.84 8.58
C PRO A 280 24.16 15.50 8.30
N LEU A 281 23.83 14.88 7.17
CA LEU A 281 24.52 13.70 6.66
C LEU A 281 25.03 13.99 5.26
N ASP A 282 26.25 13.58 4.97
CA ASP A 282 26.76 13.53 3.60
C ASP A 282 26.58 12.11 3.07
N LEU A 283 25.71 11.97 2.06
CA LEU A 283 25.47 10.71 1.36
C LEU A 283 26.09 10.68 -0.04
N GLY A 284 26.87 11.70 -0.44
CA GLY A 284 27.41 11.82 -1.79
C GLY A 284 28.24 10.61 -2.23
N ASP A 285 29.20 10.18 -1.39
CA ASP A 285 30.01 8.99 -1.65
C ASP A 285 29.16 7.71 -1.70
N LEU A 286 28.18 7.57 -0.81
CA LEU A 286 27.28 6.41 -0.80
C LEU A 286 26.46 6.33 -2.09
N VAL A 287 25.91 7.45 -2.56
CA VAL A 287 25.15 7.53 -3.82
C VAL A 287 26.05 7.16 -5.00
N ALA A 288 27.24 7.77 -5.09
CA ALA A 288 28.20 7.48 -6.17
C ALA A 288 28.58 5.99 -6.20
N ARG A 289 28.87 5.39 -5.04
CA ARG A 289 29.20 3.97 -4.91
C ARG A 289 28.02 3.06 -5.27
N ALA A 290 26.81 3.39 -4.82
CA ALA A 290 25.60 2.63 -5.16
C ALA A 290 25.33 2.66 -6.66
N THR A 291 25.47 3.82 -7.30
CA THR A 291 25.34 3.97 -8.76
C THR A 291 26.41 3.18 -9.52
N ALA A 292 27.67 3.20 -9.06
CA ALA A 292 28.74 2.41 -9.67
C ALA A 292 28.50 0.90 -9.56
N LEU A 293 27.96 0.43 -8.44
CA LEU A 293 27.74 -1.00 -8.19
C LEU A 293 26.51 -1.57 -8.91
N HIS A 294 25.42 -0.81 -8.98
CA HIS A 294 24.13 -1.31 -9.48
C HIS A 294 23.71 -0.72 -10.83
N GLY A 295 24.45 0.27 -11.35
CA GLY A 295 24.04 1.02 -12.54
C GLY A 295 22.75 1.81 -12.31
N LYS A 296 22.10 2.21 -13.42
CA LYS A 296 20.74 2.78 -13.41
C LYS A 296 19.74 1.65 -13.69
N ILE A 297 18.83 1.37 -12.74
CA ILE A 297 17.84 0.27 -12.86
C ILE A 297 16.70 0.63 -13.81
N LEU A 298 16.22 1.88 -13.75
CA LEU A 298 15.28 2.46 -14.71
C LEU A 298 15.84 3.80 -15.16
N GLY A 299 15.94 3.99 -16.47
CA GLY A 299 16.49 5.20 -17.08
C GLY A 299 15.57 6.40 -16.87
N VAL A 300 16.07 7.38 -16.12
CA VAL A 300 15.97 8.79 -16.51
C VAL A 300 17.38 9.31 -16.73
#